data_AF-A0AAN6ZNP8-F1
#
_entry.id   AF-A0AAN6ZNP8-F1
#
_cell.length_a   1.000
_cell.length_b   1.000
_cell.length_c   1.000
_cell.angle_alpha   90.00
_cell.angle_beta   90.00
_cell.angle_gamma   90.00
#
_symmetry.space_group_name_H-M   'P 1'
#
loop_
_entity.id
_entity.type
_entity.pdbx_description
1 polymer ?
#
loop_
_entity_poly.entity_id
_entity_poly.type
_entity_poly.pdbx_seq_one_letter_code
_entity_poly.pdbx_strand_id
1 'polypeptide(L)'
;MSTEMDLDPPNPTTNPEPPSSTPTATSRTRILTTTTLRHPPWSYIHLTVTKPPSPPPPEQSQSQPQEQQPLDALQLRAYLTAALRQFLGDTGAAIPVDILAVGNDTDNDHGPTRRKAGGGGGEAWVRVPREDLARFVAGVTAFSGVGAGAGGGERMVLGVKACGDWLGSLVGRDGEEGVWAD
;
A
#
# COMPACT_ATOMS: atom_id res chain seq x y z
N MET A 1 -29.92 -75.14 18.76
CA MET A 1 -28.99 -75.90 17.90
C MET A 1 -28.31 -74.89 16.99
N SER A 2 -27.13 -74.41 17.38
CA SER A 2 -26.32 -73.51 16.56
C SER A 2 -24.88 -73.97 16.69
N THR A 3 -24.31 -74.26 15.53
CA THR A 3 -23.10 -75.07 15.33
C THR A 3 -21.83 -74.25 15.51
N GLU A 4 -20.87 -74.94 16.07
CA GLU A 4 -19.45 -74.67 16.31
C GLU A 4 -18.69 -74.19 15.05
N MET A 5 -17.75 -73.25 15.22
CA MET A 5 -16.62 -73.05 14.32
C MET A 5 -15.35 -72.79 15.17
N ASP A 6 -14.63 -73.89 15.36
CA ASP A 6 -13.19 -74.10 15.55
C ASP A 6 -12.25 -72.92 15.23
N LEU A 7 -11.33 -72.63 16.18
CA LEU A 7 -10.09 -71.89 15.94
C LEU A 7 -8.96 -72.56 16.76
N ASP A 8 -8.10 -73.33 16.08
CA ASP A 8 -6.84 -73.87 16.61
C ASP A 8 -5.72 -72.76 16.72
N PRO A 9 -4.70 -72.93 17.59
CA PRO A 9 -3.78 -71.89 18.08
C PRO A 9 -2.39 -71.86 17.35
N PRO A 10 -1.36 -71.08 17.79
CA PRO A 10 -0.36 -70.44 16.90
C PRO A 10 1.04 -71.12 16.80
N ASN A 11 1.90 -70.50 15.95
CA ASN A 11 3.40 -70.39 16.00
C ASN A 11 4.21 -71.32 15.04
N PRO A 12 5.54 -71.17 14.77
CA PRO A 12 6.50 -70.02 14.79
C PRO A 12 7.34 -69.81 13.49
N THR A 13 7.99 -68.64 13.40
CA THR A 13 9.36 -68.33 12.90
C THR A 13 9.89 -68.93 11.58
N THR A 14 10.20 -68.07 10.60
CA THR A 14 11.57 -67.92 10.03
C THR A 14 11.66 -66.73 9.07
N ASN A 15 12.54 -65.78 9.40
CA ASN A 15 12.98 -64.67 8.55
C ASN A 15 14.21 -65.13 7.75
N PRO A 16 14.44 -64.63 6.52
CA PRO A 16 15.73 -63.99 6.29
C PRO A 16 15.69 -62.73 5.39
N GLU A 17 16.38 -61.69 5.91
CA GLU A 17 17.22 -60.67 5.27
C GLU A 17 16.63 -59.60 4.30
N PRO A 18 16.98 -58.31 4.47
CA PRO A 18 16.33 -57.18 3.82
C PRO A 18 17.02 -56.73 2.51
N PRO A 19 16.29 -56.17 1.52
CA PRO A 19 16.92 -55.41 0.46
C PRO A 19 17.40 -54.05 0.99
N SER A 20 18.73 -53.96 1.08
CA SER A 20 19.51 -52.72 1.16
C SER A 20 18.96 -51.65 0.20
N SER A 21 18.34 -50.63 0.78
CA SER A 21 17.99 -49.39 0.08
C SER A 21 18.79 -48.27 0.75
N THR A 22 19.81 -47.81 0.05
CA THR A 22 20.62 -46.65 0.39
C THR A 22 19.71 -45.45 0.71
N PRO A 23 19.83 -44.79 1.88
CA PRO A 23 19.17 -43.52 2.09
C PRO A 23 19.87 -42.47 1.24
N THR A 24 19.27 -42.10 0.12
CA THR A 24 19.65 -40.91 -0.65
C THR A 24 19.60 -39.73 0.30
N ALA A 25 20.76 -39.18 0.64
CA ALA A 25 20.86 -38.05 1.55
C ALA A 25 20.22 -36.83 0.89
N THR A 26 18.93 -36.61 1.15
CA THR A 26 18.24 -35.38 0.81
C THR A 26 18.97 -34.25 1.51
N SER A 27 19.63 -33.38 0.75
CA SER A 27 20.35 -32.23 1.27
C SER A 27 19.40 -31.44 2.16
N ARG A 28 19.64 -31.45 3.48
CA ARG A 28 18.83 -30.70 4.43
C ARG A 28 19.10 -29.22 4.19
N THR A 29 18.18 -28.53 3.52
CA THR A 29 18.14 -27.07 3.52
C THR A 29 18.14 -26.60 4.97
N ARG A 30 19.28 -26.10 5.47
CA ARG A 30 19.35 -25.48 6.79
C ARG A 30 18.84 -24.06 6.65
N ILE A 31 17.68 -23.79 7.23
CA ILE A 31 17.22 -22.43 7.48
C ILE A 31 18.24 -21.81 8.45
N LEU A 32 19.12 -20.95 7.92
CA LEU A 32 20.20 -20.33 8.70
C LEU A 32 19.64 -19.32 9.70
N THR A 33 18.54 -18.66 9.36
CA THR A 33 17.85 -17.71 10.24
C THR A 33 16.39 -17.63 9.81
N THR A 34 15.47 -17.83 10.75
CA THR A 34 14.05 -17.53 10.57
C THR A 34 13.76 -16.24 11.32
N THR A 35 13.28 -15.22 10.60
CA THR A 35 12.87 -13.95 11.20
C THR A 35 11.40 -13.78 10.95
N THR A 36 10.60 -13.84 12.00
CA THR A 36 9.18 -13.48 11.95
C THR A 36 9.08 -11.99 12.25
N LEU A 37 8.80 -11.20 11.22
CA LEU A 37 8.42 -9.81 11.45
C LEU A 37 7.04 -9.81 12.11
N ARG A 38 6.97 -9.24 13.32
CA ARG A 38 5.70 -9.04 14.04
C ARG A 38 4.75 -8.24 13.15
N HIS A 39 3.45 -8.50 13.27
CA HIS A 39 2.43 -7.71 12.59
C HIS A 39 2.56 -6.23 12.98
N PRO A 40 2.89 -5.33 12.04
CA PRO A 40 3.06 -3.93 12.36
C PRO A 40 1.68 -3.33 12.67
N PRO A 41 1.61 -2.41 13.67
CA PRO A 41 0.36 -1.77 14.04
C PRO A 41 -0.09 -0.70 13.02
N TRP A 42 0.79 -0.29 12.11
CA TRP A 42 0.56 0.77 11.14
C TRP A 42 0.73 0.24 9.71
N SER A 43 -0.05 0.81 8.81
CA SER A 43 0.16 0.72 7.36
C SER A 43 0.48 2.08 6.78
N TYR A 44 1.28 2.09 5.72
CA TYR A 44 1.80 3.27 5.05
C TYR A 44 1.14 3.41 3.68
N ILE A 45 0.87 4.64 3.28
CA ILE A 45 0.20 4.98 2.03
C ILE A 45 0.96 6.12 1.36
N HIS A 46 1.24 5.94 0.07
CA HIS A 46 1.75 6.96 -0.83
C HIS A 46 0.60 7.54 -1.64
N LEU A 47 0.41 8.85 -1.51
CA LEU A 47 -0.67 9.60 -2.12
C LEU A 47 -0.13 10.50 -3.22
N THR A 48 -0.91 10.62 -4.29
CA THR A 48 -0.73 11.61 -5.35
C THR A 48 -1.85 12.63 -5.25
N VAL A 49 -1.51 13.90 -5.34
CA VAL A 49 -2.45 15.00 -5.28
C VAL A 49 -2.39 15.77 -6.58
N THR A 50 -3.51 15.81 -7.30
CA THR A 50 -3.62 16.55 -8.55
C THR A 50 -4.63 17.68 -8.42
N LYS A 51 -4.23 18.87 -8.85
CA LYS A 51 -5.13 20.00 -9.06
C LYS A 51 -5.45 20.03 -10.56
N PRO A 52 -6.68 19.70 -10.99
CA PRO A 52 -7.08 19.88 -12.37
C PRO A 52 -7.07 21.37 -12.70
N PRO A 53 -6.66 21.76 -13.90
CA PRO A 53 -6.69 23.15 -14.32
C PRO A 53 -8.14 23.66 -14.25
N SER A 54 -8.36 24.78 -13.58
CA SER A 54 -9.67 25.43 -13.61
C SER A 54 -9.95 25.96 -15.03
N PRO A 55 -11.20 25.90 -15.51
CA PRO A 55 -11.54 26.48 -16.81
C PRO A 55 -11.31 28.00 -16.75
N PRO A 56 -10.63 28.61 -17.73
CA PRO A 56 -10.42 30.05 -17.75
C PRO A 56 -11.77 30.78 -17.84
N PRO A 57 -11.99 31.85 -17.07
CA PRO A 57 -13.11 32.75 -17.29
C PRO A 57 -13.08 33.29 -18.73
N PRO A 58 -14.25 33.52 -19.36
CA PRO A 58 -14.27 34.24 -20.61
C PRO A 58 -13.80 35.68 -20.36
N GLU A 59 -12.74 36.04 -21.07
CA GLU A 59 -12.29 37.40 -21.34
C GLU A 59 -11.40 38.09 -20.29
N GLN A 60 -10.15 38.32 -20.74
CA GLN A 60 -9.24 39.39 -20.34
C GLN A 60 -8.51 39.25 -19.00
N SER A 61 -7.33 38.63 -19.04
CA SER A 61 -6.02 39.33 -18.90
C SER A 61 -4.97 38.41 -18.28
N GLN A 62 -3.85 38.26 -19.00
CA GLN A 62 -2.52 37.87 -18.51
C GLN A 62 -2.41 36.50 -17.82
N SER A 63 -1.95 35.54 -18.63
CA SER A 63 -1.28 34.32 -18.23
C SER A 63 -0.17 34.59 -17.21
N GLN A 64 -0.50 34.58 -15.92
CA GLN A 64 0.45 34.20 -14.90
C GLN A 64 0.56 32.67 -14.93
N PRO A 65 1.78 32.09 -14.86
CA PRO A 65 1.89 30.68 -14.48
C PRO A 65 1.16 30.58 -13.14
N GLN A 66 0.07 29.83 -13.07
CA GLN A 66 -0.49 29.47 -11.77
C GLN A 66 0.59 28.65 -11.09
N GLU A 67 1.44 29.31 -10.29
CA GLU A 67 2.31 28.65 -9.34
C GLU A 67 1.40 27.74 -8.54
N GLN A 68 1.52 26.44 -8.78
CA GLN A 68 0.77 25.43 -8.07
C GLN A 68 1.14 25.62 -6.61
N GLN A 69 0.27 26.29 -5.85
CA GLN A 69 0.54 26.59 -4.45
C GLN A 69 0.90 25.27 -3.77
N PRO A 70 2.07 25.21 -3.09
CA PRO A 70 2.63 23.97 -2.59
C PRO A 70 1.63 23.28 -1.68
N LEU A 71 1.56 21.96 -1.78
CA LEU A 71 0.65 21.18 -0.98
C LEU A 71 1.11 21.27 0.48
N ASP A 72 0.31 21.91 1.33
CA ASP A 72 0.58 21.98 2.77
C ASP A 72 -0.10 20.82 3.52
N ALA A 73 0.54 20.36 4.61
CA ALA A 73 0.07 19.26 5.45
C ALA A 73 -1.30 19.54 6.07
N LEU A 74 -1.59 20.79 6.44
CA LEU A 74 -2.89 21.17 7.00
C LEU A 74 -4.02 21.00 5.96
N GLN A 75 -3.77 21.44 4.73
CA GLN A 75 -4.73 21.32 3.63
C GLN A 75 -4.95 19.84 3.27
N LEU A 76 -3.88 19.06 3.16
CA LEU A 76 -3.97 17.61 2.97
C LEU A 76 -4.82 16.95 4.06
N ARG A 77 -4.61 17.29 5.34
CA ARG A 77 -5.40 16.77 6.45
C ARG A 77 -6.88 17.09 6.28
N ALA A 78 -7.22 18.34 5.94
CA ALA A 78 -8.60 18.75 5.73
C ALA A 78 -9.29 17.94 4.61
N TYR A 79 -8.59 17.72 3.49
CA TYR A 79 -9.12 16.89 2.40
C TYR A 79 -9.25 15.42 2.77
N LEU A 80 -8.27 14.84 3.47
CA LEU A 80 -8.36 13.46 3.96
C LEU A 80 -9.53 13.30 4.93
N THR A 81 -9.71 14.22 5.87
CA THR A 81 -10.86 14.21 6.78
C THR A 81 -12.18 14.35 6.01
N ALA A 82 -12.26 15.22 5.01
CA ALA A 82 -13.46 15.37 4.18
C ALA A 82 -13.77 14.10 3.37
N ALA A 83 -12.75 13.48 2.76
CA ALA A 83 -12.86 12.24 2.00
C ALA A 83 -13.37 11.08 2.85
N LEU A 84 -12.75 10.87 4.01
CA LEU A 84 -13.13 9.81 4.93
C LEU A 84 -14.50 10.05 5.54
N ARG A 85 -14.85 11.31 5.83
CA ARG A 85 -16.21 11.69 6.25
C ARG A 85 -17.26 11.41 5.18
N GLN A 86 -16.97 11.75 3.93
CA GLN A 86 -17.91 11.53 2.83
C GLN A 86 -18.19 10.04 2.61
N PHE A 87 -17.18 9.19 2.76
CA PHE A 87 -17.30 7.76 2.48
C PHE A 87 -17.73 6.92 3.70
N LEU A 88 -17.24 7.22 4.90
CA LEU A 88 -17.48 6.44 6.12
C LEU A 88 -18.22 7.21 7.24
N GLY A 89 -18.57 8.48 7.03
CA GLY A 89 -19.16 9.33 8.07
C GLY A 89 -18.19 9.72 9.18
N ASP A 90 -18.72 10.02 10.37
CA ASP A 90 -17.92 10.46 11.52
C ASP A 90 -16.89 9.43 11.97
N THR A 91 -17.17 8.14 11.78
CA THR A 91 -16.21 7.06 12.04
C THR A 91 -14.97 7.19 11.16
N GLY A 92 -15.14 7.53 9.88
CA GLY A 92 -14.02 7.79 8.97
C GLY A 92 -13.21 9.00 9.39
N ALA A 93 -13.89 10.05 9.85
CA ALA A 93 -13.23 11.26 10.37
C ALA A 93 -12.32 10.99 11.57
N ALA A 94 -12.67 9.98 12.36
CA ALA A 94 -11.97 9.60 13.58
C ALA A 94 -10.80 8.65 13.33
N ILE A 95 -10.59 8.17 12.10
CA ILE A 95 -9.41 7.36 11.76
C ILE A 95 -8.16 8.20 12.06
N PRO A 96 -7.22 7.72 12.90
CA PRO A 96 -6.01 8.46 13.20
C PRO A 96 -5.08 8.40 11.99
N VAL A 97 -4.86 9.57 11.37
CA VAL A 97 -3.97 9.74 10.23
C VAL A 97 -2.78 10.58 10.65
N ASP A 98 -1.58 10.03 10.50
CA ASP A 98 -0.34 10.77 10.67
C ASP A 98 0.29 11.05 9.29
N ILE A 99 0.64 12.31 9.05
CA ILE A 99 1.31 12.75 7.83
C ILE A 99 2.81 12.67 8.07
N LEU A 100 3.49 11.87 7.26
CA LEU A 100 4.92 11.59 7.39
C LEU A 100 5.77 12.55 6.55
N ALA A 101 5.33 12.82 5.32
CA ALA A 101 5.99 13.73 4.41
C ALA A 101 4.98 14.30 3.42
N VAL A 102 5.19 15.56 3.04
CA VAL A 102 4.46 16.19 1.94
C VAL A 102 5.53 16.78 1.03
N GLY A 103 5.59 16.30 -0.20
CA GLY A 103 6.59 16.65 -1.19
C GLY A 103 5.93 17.32 -2.38
N ASN A 104 6.60 18.34 -2.89
CA ASN A 104 6.31 18.90 -4.20
C ASN A 104 7.27 18.24 -5.18
N ASP A 105 6.84 17.98 -6.42
CA ASP A 105 7.72 17.54 -7.52
C ASP A 105 8.86 18.55 -7.85
N THR A 106 9.01 19.63 -7.08
CA THR A 106 9.96 20.72 -7.29
C THR A 106 11.14 20.76 -6.31
N ASP A 107 11.09 20.11 -5.14
CA ASP A 107 12.05 20.41 -4.05
C ASP A 107 12.96 19.26 -3.56
N ASN A 108 12.88 18.04 -4.13
CA ASN A 108 13.79 16.95 -3.76
C ASN A 108 15.02 16.87 -4.68
N ASP A 109 15.85 17.92 -4.68
CA ASP A 109 17.12 17.94 -5.42
C ASP A 109 18.26 17.30 -4.62
N HIS A 110 18.31 15.96 -4.53
CA HIS A 110 19.53 15.20 -4.21
C HIS A 110 19.60 13.94 -5.10
N GLY A 111 19.72 14.11 -6.42
CA GLY A 111 20.06 12.99 -7.32
C GLY A 111 19.75 13.27 -8.79
N PRO A 112 20.68 12.97 -9.73
CA PRO A 112 20.48 13.28 -11.13
C PRO A 112 19.56 12.23 -11.78
N THR A 113 18.68 12.71 -12.66
CA THR A 113 17.85 11.93 -13.61
C THR A 113 16.58 11.28 -13.06
N ARG A 114 15.49 12.05 -12.99
CA ARG A 114 14.16 11.47 -13.26
C ARG A 114 13.47 12.32 -14.30
N ARG A 115 13.15 11.71 -15.45
CA ARG A 115 12.28 12.35 -16.46
C ARG A 115 10.94 12.62 -15.80
N LYS A 116 10.67 13.90 -15.59
CA LYS A 116 9.38 14.46 -15.20
C LYS A 116 8.36 14.12 -16.30
N ALA A 117 7.70 12.98 -16.20
CA ALA A 117 6.54 12.66 -17.03
C ALA A 117 5.45 13.66 -16.65
N GLY A 118 5.08 14.53 -17.57
CA GLY A 118 4.32 15.75 -17.32
C GLY A 118 3.04 15.52 -16.51
N GLY A 119 3.01 16.11 -15.32
CA GLY A 119 1.84 16.22 -14.47
C GLY A 119 2.28 16.78 -13.13
N GLY A 120 2.28 18.11 -12.99
CA GLY A 120 2.66 18.78 -11.73
C GLY A 120 1.67 18.41 -10.63
N GLY A 121 1.99 17.37 -9.87
CA GLY A 121 1.23 16.87 -8.74
C GLY A 121 2.05 16.97 -7.46
N GLY A 122 1.36 17.07 -6.32
CA GLY A 122 2.00 16.87 -5.03
C GLY A 122 2.07 15.39 -4.69
N GLU A 123 3.11 14.95 -4.00
CA GLU A 123 3.17 13.63 -3.39
C GLU A 123 3.05 13.76 -1.87
N ALA A 124 2.41 12.79 -1.22
CA ALA A 124 2.35 12.76 0.24
C ALA A 124 2.43 11.34 0.79
N TRP A 125 3.01 11.21 1.97
CA TRP A 125 3.14 9.95 2.70
C TRP A 125 2.36 10.04 4.00
N VAL A 126 1.51 9.06 4.24
CA VAL A 126 0.71 8.98 5.46
C VAL A 126 0.77 7.59 6.06
N ARG A 127 0.49 7.48 7.35
CA ARG A 127 0.23 6.21 8.02
C ARG A 127 -1.12 6.21 8.72
N VAL A 128 -1.70 5.03 8.81
CA VAL A 128 -2.99 4.75 9.48
C VAL A 128 -2.91 3.42 10.22
N PRO A 129 -3.78 3.14 11.21
CA PRO A 129 -3.88 1.83 11.81
C PRO A 129 -4.11 0.79 10.73
N ARG A 130 -3.44 -0.34 10.86
CA ARG A 130 -3.45 -1.38 9.83
C ARG A 130 -4.87 -1.86 9.51
N GLU A 131 -5.70 -1.98 10.54
CA GLU A 131 -7.10 -2.37 10.44
C GLU A 131 -7.95 -1.41 9.60
N ASP A 132 -7.52 -0.15 9.46
CA ASP A 132 -8.22 0.90 8.73
C ASP A 132 -7.68 1.13 7.32
N LEU A 133 -6.58 0.46 6.93
CA LEU A 133 -5.97 0.65 5.61
C LEU A 133 -6.99 0.51 4.47
N ALA A 134 -7.77 -0.58 4.46
CA ALA A 134 -8.73 -0.84 3.39
C ALA A 134 -9.83 0.23 3.32
N ARG A 135 -10.32 0.67 4.48
CA ARG A 135 -11.34 1.72 4.62
C ARG A 135 -10.81 3.07 4.16
N PHE A 136 -9.58 3.37 4.56
CA PHE A 136 -8.88 4.59 4.20
C PHE A 136 -8.67 4.68 2.68
N VAL A 137 -8.12 3.63 2.06
CA VAL A 137 -7.89 3.58 0.62
C VAL A 137 -9.21 3.70 -0.15
N ALA A 138 -10.26 3.01 0.29
CA ALA A 138 -11.59 3.13 -0.33
C ALA A 138 -12.14 4.56 -0.23
N GLY A 139 -12.03 5.20 0.93
CA GLY A 139 -12.49 6.58 1.11
C GLY A 139 -11.71 7.60 0.28
N VAL A 140 -10.38 7.45 0.19
CA VAL A 140 -9.53 8.33 -0.61
C VAL A 140 -9.78 8.14 -2.11
N THR A 141 -9.91 6.90 -2.58
CA THR A 141 -10.14 6.60 -4.01
C THR A 141 -11.54 6.98 -4.48
N ALA A 142 -12.55 6.89 -3.61
CA ALA A 142 -13.90 7.35 -3.90
C ALA A 142 -14.04 8.88 -3.89
N PHE A 143 -13.05 9.59 -3.35
CA PHE A 143 -13.14 11.04 -3.14
C PHE A 143 -12.91 11.81 -4.43
N SER A 144 -13.97 12.46 -4.90
CA SER A 144 -13.96 13.26 -6.11
C SER A 144 -13.53 14.72 -5.88
N GLY A 145 -13.11 15.11 -4.68
CA GLY A 145 -12.76 16.49 -4.33
C GLY A 145 -13.96 17.30 -3.85
N VAL A 146 -13.74 18.17 -2.85
CA VAL A 146 -14.71 19.18 -2.40
C VAL A 146 -14.37 20.51 -3.08
N GLY A 147 -15.27 21.02 -3.91
CA GLY A 147 -15.26 22.42 -4.31
C GLY A 147 -15.82 23.25 -3.16
N ALA A 148 -15.06 24.23 -2.68
CA ALA A 148 -15.55 25.15 -1.67
C ALA A 148 -16.69 26.01 -2.26
N GLY A 149 -17.94 25.69 -1.90
CA GLY A 149 -19.12 26.53 -2.15
C GLY A 149 -19.64 26.58 -3.59
N ALA A 150 -20.80 27.23 -3.75
CA ALA A 150 -21.59 27.35 -4.98
C ALA A 150 -20.93 28.18 -6.11
N GLY A 151 -19.59 28.26 -6.15
CA GLY A 151 -18.83 29.06 -7.09
C GLY A 151 -17.41 28.56 -7.26
N GLY A 152 -17.25 27.41 -7.93
CA GLY A 152 -16.02 27.06 -8.64
C GLY A 152 -14.70 27.11 -7.86
N GLY A 153 -14.66 26.65 -6.59
CA GLY A 153 -13.40 26.50 -5.86
C GLY A 153 -12.48 25.45 -6.50
N GLU A 154 -11.16 25.61 -6.31
CA GLU A 154 -10.14 24.66 -6.79
C GLU A 154 -10.45 23.23 -6.32
N ARG A 155 -10.70 22.35 -7.28
CA ARG A 155 -10.98 20.94 -7.02
C ARG A 155 -9.64 20.25 -6.74
N MET A 156 -9.50 19.56 -5.63
CA MET A 156 -8.32 18.72 -5.38
C MET A 156 -8.71 17.26 -5.53
N VAL A 157 -7.97 16.51 -6.33
CA VAL A 157 -8.16 15.07 -6.51
C VAL A 157 -7.06 14.34 -5.75
N LEU A 158 -7.47 13.40 -4.90
CA LEU A 158 -6.58 12.52 -4.16
C LEU A 158 -6.53 11.16 -4.87
N GLY A 159 -5.32 10.63 -5.04
CA GLY A 159 -5.08 9.29 -5.56
C GLY A 159 -4.17 8.51 -4.63
N VAL A 160 -4.34 7.18 -4.60
CA VAL A 160 -3.43 6.26 -3.91
C VAL A 160 -2.48 5.68 -4.95
N LYS A 161 -1.17 5.96 -4.80
CA LYS A 161 -0.12 5.43 -5.68
C LYS A 161 0.38 4.07 -5.21
N ALA A 162 0.56 3.91 -3.90
CA ALA A 162 0.94 2.63 -3.30
C ALA A 162 0.50 2.56 -1.82
N CYS A 163 0.35 1.35 -1.29
CA CYS A 163 0.11 1.14 0.14
C CYS A 163 0.68 -0.20 0.62
N GLY A 164 1.03 -0.29 1.91
CA GLY A 164 1.57 -1.50 2.49
C GLY A 164 1.97 -1.36 3.95
N ASP A 165 2.20 -2.49 4.61
CA ASP A 165 2.48 -2.57 6.04
C ASP A 165 3.91 -2.14 6.42
N TRP A 166 4.81 -2.04 5.44
CA TRP A 166 6.21 -1.71 5.64
C TRP A 166 6.64 -0.59 4.70
N LEU A 167 7.04 0.56 5.26
CA LEU A 167 7.48 1.72 4.48
C LEU A 167 8.65 1.39 3.56
N GLY A 168 9.64 0.61 4.03
CA GLY A 168 10.82 0.25 3.23
C GLY A 168 10.48 -0.53 1.96
N SER A 169 9.43 -1.37 1.99
CA SER A 169 8.97 -2.11 0.80
C SER A 169 8.29 -1.19 -0.23
N LEU A 170 7.79 -0.03 0.18
CA LEU A 170 7.14 0.94 -0.71
C LEU A 170 8.18 1.89 -1.32
N VAL A 171 9.10 2.39 -0.49
CA VAL A 171 10.16 3.32 -0.93
C VAL A 171 11.14 2.65 -1.90
N GLY A 172 11.48 1.37 -1.68
CA GLY A 172 12.36 0.62 -2.59
C GLY A 172 11.78 0.48 -4.00
N ARG A 173 10.45 0.37 -4.13
CA ARG A 173 9.77 0.21 -5.42
C ARG A 173 9.75 1.47 -6.27
N ASP A 174 9.77 2.67 -5.69
CA ASP A 174 9.71 3.94 -6.43
C ASP A 174 11.00 4.26 -7.23
N GLY A 175 12.02 3.40 -7.13
CA GLY A 175 13.26 3.46 -7.91
C GLY A 175 13.64 2.17 -8.64
N GLU A 176 12.92 1.05 -8.44
CA GLU A 176 13.24 -0.25 -9.06
C GLU A 176 13.18 -0.21 -10.60
N GLU A 177 12.28 0.60 -11.17
CA GLU A 177 12.14 0.73 -12.63
C GLU A 177 13.43 1.26 -13.31
N GLY A 178 14.24 2.05 -12.59
CA GLY A 178 15.54 2.53 -13.08
C GLY A 178 16.70 1.56 -12.90
N VAL A 179 16.50 0.45 -12.16
CA VAL A 179 17.56 -0.53 -11.86
C VAL A 179 17.70 -1.57 -12.99
N TRP A 180 16.63 -1.82 -13.73
CA TRP A 180 16.59 -2.87 -14.77
C TRP A 180 16.62 -2.34 -16.21
N ALA A 181 16.65 -1.01 -16.38
CA ALA A 181 16.78 -0.37 -17.69
C ALA A 181 18.25 -0.05 -17.99
N ASP A 182 19.00 -1.07 -18.39
CA ASP A 182 20.27 -0.94 -19.12
C ASP A 182 20.03 -1.17 -20.62
#